data_AF-A0A9Q3BG08-F1
#
_entry.id   AF-A0A9Q3BG08-F1
#
_cell.length_a   1.000
_cell.length_b   1.000
_cell.length_c   1.000
_cell.angle_alpha   90.00
_cell.angle_beta   90.00
_cell.angle_gamma   90.00
#
_symmetry.space_group_name_H-M   'P 1'
#
loop_
_entity.id
_entity.type
_entity.pdbx_description
1 polymer ?
#
loop_
_entity_poly.entity_id
_entity_poly.type
_entity_poly.pdbx_seq_one_letter_code
_entity_poly.pdbx_strand_id
1 'polypeptide(L)'
;MFGPDLANFKTEIKKAFDMKDLGEAGLLLGVKITHKSDGFTLSQEHYINTLAQEYDLEKYAPANNPLKPNLQRRRNCFCQPQYQL
;
A
#
# COMPACT_ATOMS: atom_id res chain seq x y z
N MET A 1 -0.62 -26.06 4.81
CA MET A 1 -2.04 -26.41 4.59
C MET A 1 -2.81 -25.10 4.70
N PHE A 2 -3.27 -24.59 3.56
CA PHE A 2 -3.75 -23.21 3.41
C PHE A 2 -4.98 -22.94 4.28
N GLY A 3 -4.85 -21.87 5.09
CA GLY A 3 -5.84 -20.94 5.64
C GLY A 3 -7.31 -21.34 5.86
N PRO A 4 -7.96 -20.74 6.88
CA PRO A 4 -9.36 -20.99 7.20
C PRO A 4 -10.23 -20.66 5.98
N ASP A 5 -11.29 -21.45 5.83
CA ASP A 5 -12.34 -21.33 4.82
C ASP A 5 -12.42 -19.95 4.15
N LEU A 6 -11.90 -19.86 2.92
CA LEU A 6 -11.79 -18.62 2.15
C LEU A 6 -13.15 -17.93 2.01
N ALA A 7 -14.24 -18.69 1.99
CA ALA A 7 -15.60 -18.17 1.91
C ALA A 7 -15.97 -17.36 3.17
N ASN A 8 -15.62 -17.87 4.35
CA ASN A 8 -15.83 -17.17 5.61
C ASN A 8 -14.96 -15.91 5.69
N PHE A 9 -13.69 -16.00 5.30
CA PHE A 9 -12.81 -14.82 5.25
C PHE A 9 -13.37 -13.72 4.34
N LYS A 10 -13.80 -14.07 3.13
CA LYS A 10 -14.42 -13.12 2.19
C LYS A 10 -15.69 -12.48 2.77
N THR A 11 -16.47 -13.25 3.53
CA THR A 11 -17.71 -12.78 4.16
C THR A 11 -17.41 -11.79 5.28
N GLU A 12 -16.42 -12.05 6.13
CA GLU A 12 -16.03 -11.13 7.21
C GLU A 12 -15.43 -9.83 6.68
N ILE A 13 -14.59 -9.88 5.64
CA ILE A 13 -14.01 -8.66 5.05
C ILE A 13 -15.09 -7.79 4.39
N LYS A 14 -16.08 -8.39 3.70
CA LYS A 14 -17.22 -7.66 3.11
C LYS A 14 -18.08 -6.90 4.12
N LYS A 15 -18.11 -7.34 5.39
CA LYS A 15 -18.85 -6.63 6.45
C LYS A 15 -18.17 -5.33 6.85
N ALA A 16 -16.83 -5.29 6.80
CA ALA A 16 -16.04 -4.14 7.25
C ALA A 16 -15.63 -3.21 6.10
N PHE A 17 -15.54 -3.72 4.87
CA PHE A 17 -15.06 -2.99 3.70
C PHE A 17 -15.99 -3.23 2.50
N ASP A 18 -16.21 -2.19 1.70
CA ASP A 18 -16.90 -2.33 0.41
C ASP A 18 -16.04 -3.15 -0.54
N MET A 19 -16.29 -4.46 -0.57
CA MET A 19 -15.44 -5.44 -1.23
C MET A 19 -16.17 -6.06 -2.43
N LYS A 20 -15.63 -5.81 -3.63
CA LYS A 20 -16.03 -6.47 -4.87
C LYS A 20 -15.07 -7.62 -5.19
N ASP A 21 -15.60 -8.84 -5.26
CA ASP A 21 -14.82 -10.01 -5.66
C ASP A 21 -14.72 -10.04 -7.19
N LEU A 22 -13.55 -9.70 -7.72
CA LEU A 22 -13.28 -9.61 -9.16
C LEU A 22 -12.50 -10.82 -9.70
N GLY A 23 -12.36 -11.90 -8.90
CA GLY A 23 -11.52 -13.04 -9.23
C GLY A 23 -10.11 -12.87 -8.70
N GLU A 24 -9.09 -13.03 -9.55
CA GLU A 24 -7.71 -12.79 -9.15
C GLU A 24 -7.54 -11.33 -8.74
N ALA A 25 -7.09 -11.09 -7.51
CA ALA A 25 -7.04 -9.75 -6.95
C ALA A 25 -6.06 -8.89 -7.76
N GLY A 26 -6.58 -7.94 -8.53
CA GLY A 26 -5.80 -6.92 -9.25
C GLY A 26 -5.66 -5.60 -8.49
N LEU A 27 -6.53 -5.37 -7.49
CA LEU A 27 -6.51 -4.19 -6.63
C LEU A 27 -7.00 -4.57 -5.23
N LEU A 28 -6.21 -4.30 -4.19
CA LEU A 28 -6.55 -4.54 -2.79
C LEU A 28 -6.14 -3.32 -1.96
N LEU A 29 -7.09 -2.68 -1.28
CA LEU A 29 -6.82 -1.53 -0.39
C LEU A 29 -6.04 -0.38 -1.08
N GLY A 30 -6.27 -0.13 -2.37
CA GLY A 30 -5.52 0.88 -3.14
C GLY A 30 -4.14 0.42 -3.62
N VAL A 31 -3.74 -0.83 -3.31
CA VAL A 31 -2.53 -1.47 -3.84
C VAL A 31 -2.89 -2.25 -5.09
N LYS A 32 -2.34 -1.85 -6.23
CA LYS A 32 -2.42 -2.61 -7.48
C LYS A 32 -1.56 -3.85 -7.36
N ILE A 33 -2.13 -5.00 -7.65
CA ILE A 33 -1.45 -6.29 -7.67
C ILE A 33 -1.35 -6.73 -9.13
N THR A 34 -0.16 -7.13 -9.57
CA THR A 34 0.05 -7.66 -10.91
C THR A 34 0.73 -9.01 -10.80
N HIS A 35 0.03 -10.05 -11.24
CA HIS A 35 0.52 -11.42 -11.23
C HIS A 35 1.36 -11.67 -12.48
N LYS A 36 2.50 -12.32 -12.30
CA LYS A 36 3.46 -12.72 -13.33
C LYS A 36 3.78 -14.20 -13.15
N SER A 37 4.36 -14.82 -14.16
CA SER A 37 4.73 -16.24 -14.09
C SER A 37 5.78 -16.55 -13.01
N ASP A 38 6.56 -15.56 -12.58
CA ASP A 38 7.63 -15.65 -11.59
C ASP A 38 7.23 -15.13 -10.19
N GLY A 39 6.01 -14.59 -10.03
CA GLY A 39 5.54 -14.06 -8.75
C GLY A 39 4.48 -12.96 -8.91
N PHE A 40 4.36 -12.08 -7.93
CA PHE A 40 3.45 -10.94 -8.00
C PHE A 40 4.18 -9.65 -7.65
N THR A 41 3.79 -8.55 -8.28
CA THR A 41 4.25 -7.20 -7.96
C THR A 41 3.13 -6.38 -7.36
N LEU A 42 3.45 -5.59 -6.34
CA LEU A 42 2.54 -4.67 -5.67
C LEU A 42 2.93 -3.23 -5.99
N SER A 43 1.98 -2.39 -6.39
CA SER A 43 2.20 -0.97 -6.68
C SER A 43 1.12 -0.10 -6.02
N GLN A 44 1.54 0.95 -5.31
CA GLN A 44 0.66 2.00 -4.79
C GLN A 44 0.81 3.32 -5.56
N GLU A 45 1.44 3.28 -6.74
CA GLU A 45 1.75 4.47 -7.54
C GLU A 45 0.51 5.33 -7.78
N HIS A 46 -0.61 4.72 -8.18
CA HIS A 46 -1.85 5.45 -8.44
C HIS A 46 -2.34 6.19 -7.19
N TYR A 47 -2.33 5.53 -6.02
CA TYR A 47 -2.74 6.14 -4.77
C TYR A 47 -1.83 7.31 -4.35
N ILE A 48 -0.51 7.13 -4.48
CA ILE A 48 0.46 8.19 -4.18
C ILE A 48 0.26 9.39 -5.11
N ASN A 49 0.03 9.14 -6.39
CA ASN A 49 -0.20 10.21 -7.38
C ASN A 49 -1.50 10.97 -7.09
N THR A 50 -2.58 10.27 -6.72
CA THR A 50 -3.84 10.90 -6.31
C THR A 50 -3.64 11.81 -5.10
N LEU A 51 -2.93 11.33 -4.06
CA LEU A 51 -2.61 12.14 -2.90
C LEU A 51 -1.72 13.34 -3.26
N ALA A 52 -0.71 13.13 -4.11
CA ALA A 52 0.16 14.22 -4.55
C ALA A 52 -0.62 15.32 -5.28
N GLN A 53 -1.63 14.95 -6.07
CA GLN A 53 -2.54 15.90 -6.71
C GLN A 53 -3.46 16.60 -5.72
N GLU A 54 -4.05 15.86 -4.78
CA GLU A 54 -4.97 16.39 -3.77
C GLU A 54 -4.30 17.45 -2.89
N TYR A 55 -3.02 17.25 -2.55
CA TYR A 55 -2.24 18.16 -1.72
C TYR A 55 -1.33 19.11 -2.52
N ASP A 56 -1.47 19.15 -3.84
CA ASP A 56 -0.68 20.03 -4.73
C ASP A 56 0.85 19.84 -4.56
N LEU A 57 1.25 18.60 -4.23
CA LEU A 57 2.64 18.21 -3.98
C LEU A 57 3.48 18.17 -5.25
N GLU A 58 2.85 18.16 -6.43
CA GLU A 58 3.53 18.20 -7.73
C GLU A 58 4.39 19.46 -7.92
N LYS A 59 4.08 20.55 -7.20
CA LYS A 59 4.83 21.82 -7.24
C LYS A 59 6.09 21.83 -6.38
N TYR A 60 6.25 20.82 -5.51
CA TYR A 60 7.37 20.75 -4.58
C TYR A 60 8.44 19.82 -5.13
N ALA A 61 9.71 20.21 -4.96
CA ALA A 61 10.82 19.38 -5.36
C ALA A 61 10.81 18.05 -4.57
N PRO A 62 11.23 16.93 -5.18
CA PRO A 62 11.38 15.67 -4.46
C PRO A 62 12.23 15.88 -3.21
N ALA A 63 11.79 15.32 -2.09
CA ALA A 63 12.55 15.45 -0.86
C ALA A 63 13.95 14.82 -1.05
N ASN A 64 15.01 15.59 -0.76
CA ASN A 64 16.40 15.15 -0.91
C ASN A 64 16.80 14.03 0.06
N ASN A 65 15.89 13.60 0.95
CA ASN A 65 16.08 12.54 1.93
C ASN A 65 15.28 11.28 1.52
N PRO A 66 15.76 10.50 0.53
CA PRO A 66 15.13 9.23 0.23
C PRO A 66 15.08 8.37 1.50
N LEU A 67 13.94 7.71 1.73
CA LEU A 67 13.81 6.71 2.78
C LEU A 67 14.94 5.69 2.63
N LYS A 68 15.78 5.56 3.68
CA LYS A 68 16.91 4.64 3.65
C LYS A 68 16.41 3.22 3.31
N PRO A 69 16.91 2.60 2.23
CA PRO A 69 16.57 1.22 1.90
C PRO A 69 16.90 0.32 3.09
N ASN A 70 16.04 -0.66 3.37
CA ASN A 70 16.19 -1.60 4.50
C ASN A 70 16.08 -0.97 5.90
N LEU A 71 15.41 0.18 6.04
CA LEU A 71 15.04 0.69 7.35
C LEU A 71 14.16 -0.33 8.08
N GLN A 72 14.75 -1.07 9.01
CA GLN A 72 13.99 -1.98 9.87
C GLN A 72 13.03 -1.16 10.71
N ARG A 73 11.74 -1.23 10.38
CA ARG A 73 10.68 -0.55 11.12
C ARG A 73 10.58 -1.17 12.51
N ARG A 74 11.27 -0.59 13.50
CA ARG A 74 11.05 -0.95 14.89
C ARG A 74 9.59 -0.63 15.22
N ARG A 75 8.82 -1.62 15.69
CA ARG A 75 7.45 -1.36 16.16
C ARG A 75 7.57 -0.33 17.30
N ASN A 76 6.79 0.74 17.20
CA ASN A 76 6.64 1.83 18.18
C ASN A 76 7.75 2.90 18.27
N CYS A 77 8.65 3.02 17.28
CA CYS A 77 9.50 4.21 17.20
C CYS A 77 8.94 5.17 16.14
N PHE A 78 8.21 6.18 16.60
CA PHE A 78 8.02 7.39 15.80
C PHE A 78 9.37 8.09 15.73
N CYS A 79 10.14 7.85 14.66
CA CYS A 79 11.27 8.70 14.36
C CYS A 79 10.69 10.11 14.14
N GLN A 80 10.92 10.98 15.12
CA GLN A 80 10.64 12.41 14.98
C GLN A 80 11.33 12.90 13.70
N PRO A 81 10.64 13.66 12.84
CA PRO A 81 11.31 14.31 11.73
C PRO A 81 12.35 15.28 12.30
N GLN A 82 13.62 14.96 12.14
CA GLN A 82 14.69 15.93 12.38
C GLN A 82 14.68 16.90 11.20
N TYR A 83 13.86 17.94 11.33
CA TYR A 83 14.00 19.14 10.54
C TYR A 83 15.30 19.82 10.99
N GLN A 84 16.29 19.88 10.11
CA GLN A 84 17.41 20.80 10.25
C GLN A 84 17.35 21.79 9.09
N LEU A 85 17.33 23.08 9.47
CA LEU A 85 17.42 24.27 8.63
C LEU A 85 18.72 24.29 7.82
#